data_AF-A0A954FX39-F1
#
_entry.id   AF-A0A954FX39-F1
#
_cell.length_a   1.000
_cell.length_b   1.000
_cell.length_c   1.000
_cell.angle_alpha   90.00
_cell.angle_beta   90.00
_cell.angle_gamma   90.00
#
_symmetry.space_group_name_H-M   'P 1'
#
loop_
_entity.id
_entity.type
_entity.pdbx_description
1 polymer ?
#
loop_
_entity_poly.entity_id
_entity_poly.type
_entity_poly.pdbx_seq_one_letter_code
_entity_poly.pdbx_strand_id
1 'polypeptide(L)'
;TVLNNAAFMGQLVKQDISWNETLWDQWVRSKQATAVPGVKPFLQQLVAQGISVYFITNRNVKLETPTVENLSRVLGMPISKSQVLFQQEKPDWTWNKTSRRTEVARSHRILLLLGDDFNDFVYQGKLTPRERVAQGKRYQEYWGERWIILPNPVYGDWEKALYHYNSTLPTAKKIQLKFDALQIEKE
;
A
#
# COMPACT_ATOMS: atom_id res chain seq x y z
N THR A 1 0.49 -4.18 -2.88
CA THR A 1 1.65 -5.09 -2.84
C THR A 1 1.32 -6.58 -2.95
N VAL A 2 0.64 -7.20 -1.96
CA VAL A 2 0.40 -8.66 -1.98
C VAL A 2 -0.98 -9.03 -2.52
N LEU A 3 -2.01 -8.33 -2.04
CA LEU A 3 -3.38 -8.49 -2.53
C LEU A 3 -3.61 -7.56 -3.72
N ASN A 4 -4.03 -8.12 -4.84
CA ASN A 4 -4.44 -7.40 -6.04
C ASN A 4 -5.90 -6.95 -5.90
N ASN A 5 -6.09 -5.65 -5.78
CA ASN A 5 -7.41 -5.02 -5.65
C ASN A 5 -7.86 -4.34 -6.97
N ALA A 6 -7.23 -4.63 -8.11
CA ALA A 6 -7.56 -3.99 -9.38
C ALA A 6 -9.01 -4.25 -9.82
N ALA A 7 -9.57 -5.43 -9.50
CA ALA A 7 -10.96 -5.76 -9.79
C ALA A 7 -11.95 -4.78 -9.12
N PHE A 8 -11.68 -4.37 -7.88
CA PHE A 8 -12.47 -3.35 -7.19
C PHE A 8 -12.38 -2.00 -7.90
N MET A 9 -11.18 -1.55 -8.26
CA MET A 9 -11.02 -0.29 -9.00
C MET A 9 -11.73 -0.35 -10.36
N GLY A 10 -11.69 -1.49 -11.06
CA GLY A 10 -12.44 -1.71 -12.30
C GLY A 10 -13.96 -1.66 -12.11
N GLN A 11 -14.48 -2.16 -10.98
CA GLN A 11 -15.91 -2.04 -10.65
C GLN A 11 -16.33 -0.57 -10.46
N LEU A 12 -15.51 0.23 -9.76
CA LEU A 12 -15.77 1.65 -9.58
C LEU A 12 -15.82 2.39 -10.93
N VAL A 13 -14.89 2.10 -11.83
CA VAL A 13 -14.88 2.65 -13.20
C VAL A 13 -16.14 2.25 -13.97
N LYS A 14 -16.51 0.96 -13.94
CA LYS A 14 -17.71 0.47 -14.65
C LYS A 14 -19.02 1.10 -14.15
N GLN A 15 -19.07 1.50 -12.89
CA GLN A 15 -20.25 2.06 -12.25
C GLN A 15 -20.25 3.60 -12.23
N ASP A 16 -19.18 4.24 -12.72
CA ASP A 16 -18.95 5.68 -12.66
C ASP A 16 -19.14 6.26 -11.24
N ILE A 17 -18.58 5.56 -10.25
CA ILE A 17 -18.63 5.98 -8.84
C ILE A 17 -17.23 6.18 -8.27
N SER A 18 -17.14 7.14 -7.35
CA SER A 18 -15.91 7.41 -6.62
C SER A 18 -15.68 6.38 -5.51
N TRP A 19 -14.40 6.15 -5.21
CA TRP A 19 -13.99 5.39 -4.02
C TRP A 19 -14.63 5.97 -2.75
N ASN A 20 -15.12 5.09 -1.88
CA ASN A 20 -15.49 5.44 -0.52
C ASN A 20 -15.21 4.26 0.43
N GLU A 21 -15.18 4.57 1.73
CA GLU A 21 -14.82 3.59 2.76
C GLU A 21 -15.82 2.43 2.85
N THR A 22 -17.12 2.69 2.67
CA THR A 22 -18.17 1.65 2.73
C THR A 22 -17.99 0.60 1.64
N LEU A 23 -17.77 1.04 0.39
CA LEU A 23 -17.54 0.12 -0.73
C LEU A 23 -16.22 -0.64 -0.58
N TRP A 24 -15.19 0.02 -0.05
CA TRP A 24 -13.91 -0.63 0.25
C TRP A 24 -14.06 -1.72 1.31
N ASP A 25 -14.78 -1.44 2.40
CA ASP A 25 -15.05 -2.42 3.46
C ASP A 25 -15.80 -3.64 2.91
N GLN A 26 -16.81 -3.43 2.06
CA GLN A 26 -17.54 -4.50 1.38
C GLN A 26 -16.61 -5.35 0.50
N TRP A 27 -15.76 -4.71 -0.31
CA TRP A 27 -14.78 -5.41 -1.13
C TRP A 27 -13.82 -6.25 -0.28
N VAL A 28 -13.27 -5.70 0.80
CA VAL A 28 -12.37 -6.46 1.67
C VAL A 28 -13.08 -7.65 2.32
N ARG A 29 -14.33 -7.47 2.79
CA ARG A 29 -15.15 -8.55 3.38
C ARG A 29 -15.51 -9.65 2.38
N SER A 30 -15.60 -9.32 1.08
CA SER A 30 -15.82 -10.32 0.04
C SER A 30 -14.66 -11.32 -0.10
N LYS A 31 -13.45 -10.95 0.33
CA LYS A 31 -12.22 -11.75 0.23
C LYS A 31 -11.86 -12.18 -1.20
N GLN A 32 -12.32 -11.44 -2.21
CA GLN A 32 -12.15 -11.80 -3.62
C GLN A 32 -10.83 -11.32 -4.24
N ALA A 33 -10.02 -10.53 -3.51
CA ALA A 33 -8.73 -10.08 -4.02
C ALA A 33 -7.85 -11.28 -4.37
N THR A 34 -7.17 -11.21 -5.52
CA THR A 34 -6.21 -12.22 -5.98
C THR A 34 -4.81 -11.91 -5.46
N ALA A 35 -3.86 -12.83 -5.61
CA ALA A 35 -2.46 -12.51 -5.37
C ALA A 35 -1.92 -11.61 -6.49
N VAL A 36 -1.10 -10.62 -6.15
CA VAL A 36 -0.24 -9.98 -7.14
C VAL A 36 0.71 -11.04 -7.72
N PRO A 37 0.95 -11.08 -9.05
CA PRO A 37 1.80 -12.10 -9.66
C PRO A 37 3.18 -12.22 -8.99
N GLY A 38 3.68 -13.45 -8.82
CA GLY A 38 4.98 -13.73 -8.21
C GLY A 38 5.04 -13.70 -6.68
N VAL A 39 4.11 -13.04 -5.98
CA VAL A 39 4.22 -12.89 -4.51
C VAL A 39 4.05 -14.20 -3.74
N LYS A 40 3.19 -15.11 -4.23
CA LYS A 40 2.97 -16.41 -3.58
C LYS A 40 4.26 -17.25 -3.53
N PRO A 41 4.88 -17.63 -4.66
CA PRO A 41 6.10 -18.44 -4.61
C PRO A 41 7.25 -17.72 -3.88
N PHE A 42 7.37 -16.40 -4.03
CA PHE A 42 8.38 -15.61 -3.31
C PHE A 42 8.22 -15.71 -1.78
N LEU A 43 7.03 -15.45 -1.25
CA LEU A 43 6.81 -15.48 0.20
C LEU A 43 6.89 -16.91 0.75
N GLN A 44 6.41 -17.91 0.01
CA GLN A 44 6.56 -19.32 0.40
C GLN A 44 8.04 -19.73 0.50
N GLN A 45 8.88 -19.27 -0.43
CA GLN A 45 10.32 -19.53 -0.38
C GLN A 45 10.99 -18.87 0.84
N LEU A 46 10.64 -17.62 1.17
CA LEU A 46 11.17 -16.95 2.37
C LEU A 46 10.79 -17.71 3.65
N VAL A 47 9.52 -18.11 3.77
CA VAL A 47 9.04 -18.89 4.94
C VAL A 47 9.76 -20.24 5.02
N ALA A 48 9.97 -20.93 3.90
CA ALA A 48 10.71 -22.19 3.86
C ALA A 48 12.19 -22.05 4.27
N GLN A 49 12.77 -20.85 4.11
CA GLN A 49 14.13 -20.51 4.57
C GLN A 49 14.16 -20.05 6.03
N GLY A 50 13.03 -20.09 6.75
CA GLY A 50 12.94 -19.62 8.13
C GLY A 50 12.90 -18.08 8.26
N ILE A 51 12.69 -17.35 7.17
CA ILE A 51 12.57 -15.89 7.20
C ILE A 51 11.13 -15.52 7.55
N SER A 52 10.96 -14.77 8.63
CA SER A 52 9.66 -14.27 9.08
C SER A 52 9.10 -13.23 8.12
N VAL A 53 7.82 -13.37 7.76
CA VAL A 53 7.08 -12.43 6.92
C VAL A 53 6.02 -11.70 7.74
N TYR A 54 6.05 -10.37 7.68
CA TYR A 54 5.09 -9.47 8.31
C TYR A 54 4.38 -8.61 7.26
N PHE A 55 3.08 -8.39 7.43
CA PHE A 55 2.23 -7.59 6.56
C PHE A 55 1.80 -6.30 7.26
N ILE A 56 2.48 -5.19 6.96
CA ILE A 56 2.15 -3.88 7.54
C ILE A 56 1.19 -3.14 6.60
N THR A 57 -0.06 -2.94 7.02
CA THR A 57 -1.15 -2.51 6.12
C THR A 57 -1.96 -1.34 6.65
N ASN A 58 -2.36 -0.42 5.78
CA ASN A 58 -3.31 0.65 6.11
C ASN A 58 -4.78 0.22 5.98
N ARG A 59 -5.06 -1.08 5.87
CA ARG A 59 -6.39 -1.58 6.21
C ARG A 59 -6.65 -1.33 7.68
N ASN A 60 -7.86 -0.87 7.99
CA ASN A 60 -8.32 -0.68 9.35
C ASN A 60 -8.44 -2.04 10.07
N VAL A 61 -8.10 -2.09 11.36
CA VAL A 61 -8.21 -3.30 12.21
C VAL A 61 -9.60 -3.94 12.20
N LYS A 62 -10.68 -3.16 11.96
CA LYS A 62 -12.05 -3.70 11.77
C LYS A 62 -12.18 -4.70 10.61
N LEU A 63 -11.18 -4.76 9.73
CA LEU A 63 -11.09 -5.66 8.58
C LEU A 63 -10.02 -6.75 8.76
N GLU A 64 -9.60 -7.02 10.00
CA GLU A 64 -8.57 -8.01 10.31
C GLU A 64 -8.91 -9.39 9.76
N THR A 65 -10.00 -9.99 10.26
CA THR A 65 -10.43 -11.34 9.89
C THR A 65 -10.51 -11.54 8.36
N PRO A 66 -11.27 -10.73 7.58
CA PRO A 66 -11.32 -10.94 6.14
C PRO A 66 -9.97 -10.73 5.45
N THR A 67 -9.09 -9.87 5.97
CA THR A 67 -7.76 -9.67 5.39
C THR A 67 -6.86 -10.89 5.60
N VAL A 68 -6.82 -11.43 6.82
CA VAL A 68 -6.02 -12.61 7.17
C VAL A 68 -6.50 -13.85 6.40
N GLU A 69 -7.81 -14.05 6.30
CA GLU A 69 -8.39 -15.15 5.52
C GLU A 69 -8.08 -15.00 4.02
N ASN A 70 -8.21 -13.80 3.46
CA ASN A 70 -7.88 -13.57 2.05
C ASN A 70 -6.38 -13.82 1.78
N LEU A 71 -5.49 -13.34 2.65
CA LEU A 71 -4.04 -13.58 2.54
C LEU A 71 -3.73 -15.07 2.59
N SER A 72 -4.28 -15.78 3.59
CA SER A 72 -4.06 -17.22 3.77
C SER A 72 -4.51 -18.00 2.52
N ARG A 73 -5.69 -17.67 1.98
CA ARG A 73 -6.23 -18.28 0.76
C ARG A 73 -5.32 -18.06 -0.45
N VAL A 74 -4.92 -16.82 -0.73
CA VAL A 74 -4.17 -16.51 -1.97
C VAL A 74 -2.71 -16.94 -1.90
N LEU A 75 -2.13 -17.00 -0.70
CA LEU A 75 -0.77 -17.47 -0.48
C LEU A 75 -0.70 -19.00 -0.31
N GLY A 76 -1.84 -19.66 -0.07
CA GLY A 76 -1.89 -21.12 0.14
C GLY A 76 -1.07 -21.57 1.35
N MET A 77 -0.99 -20.73 2.38
CA MET A 77 -0.32 -21.01 3.65
C MET A 77 -1.04 -20.26 4.78
N PRO A 78 -1.07 -20.79 6.01
CA PRO A 78 -1.71 -20.12 7.12
C PRO A 78 -1.00 -18.81 7.45
N ILE A 79 -1.74 -17.70 7.51
CA ILE A 79 -1.26 -16.42 8.03
C ILE A 79 -1.89 -16.21 9.40
N SER A 80 -1.08 -15.95 10.42
CA SER A 80 -1.59 -15.61 11.74
C SER A 80 -1.99 -14.13 11.81
N LYS A 81 -2.86 -13.79 12.77
CA LYS A 81 -3.19 -12.39 13.06
C LYS A 81 -1.96 -11.58 13.46
N SER A 82 -1.06 -12.17 14.26
CA SER A 82 0.18 -11.51 14.71
C SER A 82 1.17 -11.20 13.58
N GLN A 83 1.01 -11.81 12.40
CA GLN A 83 1.80 -11.47 11.21
C GLN A 83 1.28 -10.24 10.48
N VAL A 84 0.07 -9.75 10.76
CA VAL A 84 -0.54 -8.63 10.04
C VAL A 84 -0.76 -7.46 10.99
N LEU A 85 -0.08 -6.34 10.74
CA LEU A 85 -0.15 -5.15 11.60
C LEU A 85 -1.06 -4.10 10.95
N PHE A 86 -2.24 -3.91 11.53
CA PHE A 86 -3.30 -3.06 10.97
C PHE A 86 -3.17 -1.61 11.40
N GLN A 87 -3.79 -0.71 10.64
CA GLN A 87 -4.00 0.66 11.09
C GLN A 87 -5.07 0.67 12.19
N GLN A 88 -4.88 1.52 13.20
CA GLN A 88 -5.73 1.69 14.39
C GLN A 88 -5.83 0.48 15.32
N GLU A 89 -4.97 -0.53 15.15
CA GLU A 89 -4.88 -1.65 16.10
C GLU A 89 -4.27 -1.23 17.45
N LYS A 90 -3.31 -0.28 17.42
CA LYS A 90 -2.78 0.40 18.61
C LYS A 90 -2.92 1.92 18.45
N PRO A 91 -2.96 2.71 19.55
CA PRO A 91 -3.17 4.16 19.49
C PRO A 91 -2.18 4.92 18.59
N ASP A 92 -0.92 4.50 18.54
CA ASP A 92 0.14 5.10 17.72
C ASP A 92 0.25 4.49 16.30
N TRP A 93 -0.58 3.50 15.97
CA TRP A 93 -0.60 2.82 14.67
C TRP A 93 -1.52 3.56 13.71
N THR A 94 -1.13 4.79 13.38
CA THR A 94 -1.82 5.66 12.42
C THR A 94 -1.57 5.22 10.97
N TRP A 95 -1.98 6.02 9.98
CA TRP A 95 -1.72 5.76 8.56
C TRP A 95 -0.21 5.70 8.22
N ASN A 96 0.63 6.34 9.01
CA ASN A 96 2.08 6.21 8.93
C ASN A 96 2.47 4.81 9.43
N LYS A 97 3.28 4.10 8.64
CA LYS A 97 3.70 2.72 8.93
C LYS A 97 4.95 2.63 9.82
N THR A 98 5.53 3.75 10.23
CA THR A 98 6.79 3.80 11.00
C THR A 98 6.67 3.11 12.35
N SER A 99 5.63 3.39 13.15
CA SER A 99 5.44 2.74 14.46
C SER A 99 5.30 1.22 14.35
N ARG A 100 4.63 0.73 13.31
CA ARG A 100 4.48 -0.70 13.01
C ARG A 100 5.77 -1.35 12.51
N ARG A 101 6.57 -0.64 11.69
CA ARG A 101 7.93 -1.10 11.34
C ARG A 101 8.83 -1.17 12.56
N THR A 102 8.75 -0.17 13.45
CA THR A 102 9.48 -0.15 14.72
C THR A 102 9.09 -1.32 15.60
N GLU A 103 7.80 -1.69 15.68
CA GLU A 103 7.35 -2.87 16.42
C GLU A 103 8.04 -4.15 15.94
N VAL A 104 8.04 -4.40 14.62
CA VAL A 104 8.73 -5.57 14.04
C VAL A 104 10.23 -5.51 14.34
N ALA A 105 10.83 -4.32 14.24
CA ALA A 105 12.26 -4.11 14.47
C ALA A 105 12.71 -4.34 15.93
N ARG A 106 11.78 -4.40 16.90
CA ARG A 106 12.12 -4.71 18.31
C ARG A 106 12.63 -6.14 18.48
N SER A 107 12.20 -7.07 17.64
CA SER A 107 12.54 -8.50 17.74
C SER A 107 13.16 -9.07 16.47
N HIS A 108 13.11 -8.36 15.35
CA HIS A 108 13.61 -8.83 14.06
C HIS A 108 14.50 -7.79 13.38
N ARG A 109 15.48 -8.26 12.62
CA ARG A 109 16.17 -7.44 11.63
C ARG A 109 15.38 -7.44 10.33
N ILE A 110 14.87 -6.27 9.93
CA ILE A 110 14.16 -6.13 8.64
C ILE A 110 15.19 -6.21 7.51
N LEU A 111 15.11 -7.27 6.69
CA LEU A 111 16.00 -7.47 5.53
C LEU A 111 15.49 -6.72 4.29
N LEU A 112 14.18 -6.84 4.01
CA LEU A 112 13.52 -6.25 2.86
C LEU A 112 12.26 -5.49 3.27
N LEU A 113 11.98 -4.38 2.59
CA LEU A 113 10.68 -3.74 2.56
C LEU A 113 10.10 -3.88 1.15
N LEU A 114 8.84 -4.26 1.05
CA LEU A 114 8.12 -4.42 -0.21
C LEU A 114 6.86 -3.56 -0.19
N GLY A 115 6.66 -2.75 -1.22
CA GLY A 115 5.63 -1.71 -1.20
C GLY A 115 5.26 -1.22 -2.58
N ASP A 116 4.10 -0.59 -2.68
CA ASP A 116 3.67 0.14 -3.89
C ASP A 116 3.53 1.65 -3.65
N ASP A 117 3.65 2.09 -2.40
CA ASP A 117 3.74 3.50 -2.02
C ASP A 117 5.08 3.82 -1.35
N PHE A 118 5.60 5.03 -1.54
CA PHE A 118 6.80 5.52 -0.86
C PHE A 118 6.71 5.40 0.67
N ASN A 119 5.52 5.61 1.25
CA ASN A 119 5.28 5.48 2.69
C ASN A 119 5.43 4.04 3.23
N ASP A 120 5.44 3.02 2.35
CA ASP A 120 5.74 1.64 2.73
C ASP A 120 7.20 1.47 3.16
N PHE A 121 8.10 2.30 2.61
CA PHE A 121 9.53 2.24 2.83
C PHE A 121 9.98 3.23 3.91
N VAL A 122 9.58 4.49 3.78
CA VAL A 122 9.95 5.57 4.68
C VAL A 122 8.87 6.63 4.73
N TYR A 123 8.60 7.17 5.93
CA TYR A 123 7.70 8.30 6.08
C TYR A 123 8.50 9.59 6.25
N GLN A 124 8.20 10.59 5.40
CA GLN A 124 8.86 11.90 5.44
C GLN A 124 7.84 13.05 5.40
N GLY A 125 6.59 12.79 5.78
CA GLY A 125 5.53 13.79 5.73
C GLY A 125 4.77 13.83 4.41
N LYS A 126 3.99 14.90 4.25
CA LYS A 126 3.17 15.20 3.07
C LYS A 126 4.00 15.93 2.02
N LEU A 127 4.81 15.18 1.27
CA LEU A 127 5.73 15.71 0.26
C LEU A 127 5.02 16.08 -1.04
N THR A 128 5.42 17.19 -1.65
CA THR A 128 5.05 17.55 -3.04
C THR A 128 5.60 16.51 -4.03
N PRO A 129 5.09 16.45 -5.28
CA PRO A 129 5.61 15.51 -6.29
C PRO A 129 7.12 15.64 -6.51
N ARG A 130 7.64 16.87 -6.57
CA ARG A 130 9.07 17.15 -6.73
C ARG A 130 9.89 16.65 -5.54
N GLU A 131 9.42 16.88 -4.32
CA GLU A 131 10.09 16.40 -3.11
C GLU A 131 10.09 14.87 -3.03
N ARG A 132 8.99 14.19 -3.42
CA ARG A 132 8.94 12.72 -3.48
C ARG A 132 10.03 12.17 -4.40
N VAL A 133 10.22 12.76 -5.57
CA VAL A 133 11.31 12.38 -6.50
C VAL A 133 12.69 12.65 -5.88
N ALA A 134 12.90 13.82 -5.29
CA ALA A 134 14.17 14.17 -4.66
C ALA A 134 14.53 13.21 -3.50
N GLN A 135 13.56 12.86 -2.66
CA GLN A 135 13.76 11.89 -1.59
C GLN A 135 13.95 10.47 -2.14
N GLY A 136 13.24 10.08 -3.20
CA GLY A 136 13.48 8.82 -3.88
C GLY A 136 14.92 8.68 -4.37
N LYS A 137 15.49 9.74 -4.95
CA LYS A 137 16.90 9.80 -5.37
C LYS A 137 17.88 9.72 -4.19
N ARG A 138 17.54 10.31 -3.04
CA ARG A 138 18.36 10.21 -1.82
C ARG A 138 18.55 8.75 -1.37
N TYR A 139 17.56 7.88 -1.62
CA TYR A 139 17.62 6.46 -1.31
C TYR A 139 17.94 5.59 -2.54
N GLN A 140 18.65 6.12 -3.54
CA GLN A 140 18.89 5.42 -4.81
C GLN A 140 19.50 4.02 -4.65
N GLU A 141 20.42 3.85 -3.70
CA GLU A 141 21.11 2.58 -3.42
C GLU A 141 20.21 1.55 -2.71
N TYR A 142 19.03 1.95 -2.22
CA TYR A 142 18.15 1.06 -1.49
C TYR A 142 17.22 0.30 -2.44
N TRP A 143 16.85 0.94 -3.56
CA TRP A 143 15.91 0.39 -4.53
C TRP A 143 16.46 -0.85 -5.22
N GLY A 144 15.67 -1.92 -5.25
CA GLY A 144 16.06 -3.20 -5.84
C GLY A 144 16.97 -4.05 -4.96
N GLU A 145 17.63 -3.48 -3.95
CA GLU A 145 18.49 -4.21 -3.01
C GLU A 145 17.77 -4.56 -1.71
N ARG A 146 17.23 -3.54 -1.02
CA ARG A 146 16.50 -3.71 0.26
C ARG A 146 15.08 -3.17 0.22
N TRP A 147 14.78 -2.27 -0.72
CA TRP A 147 13.46 -1.73 -0.98
C TRP A 147 12.99 -2.20 -2.35
N ILE A 148 11.99 -3.08 -2.37
CA ILE A 148 11.43 -3.61 -3.62
C ILE A 148 10.10 -2.90 -3.88
N ILE A 149 10.11 -2.01 -4.87
CA ILE A 149 8.92 -1.26 -5.29
C ILE A 149 8.13 -2.05 -6.33
N LEU A 150 6.82 -2.08 -6.15
CA LEU A 150 5.88 -2.60 -7.14
C LEU A 150 5.10 -1.44 -7.77
N PRO A 151 4.81 -1.49 -9.08
CA PRO A 151 4.09 -0.42 -9.75
C PRO A 151 2.61 -0.41 -9.32
N ASN A 152 2.11 0.77 -8.93
CA ASN A 152 0.70 1.05 -8.74
C ASN A 152 0.33 2.42 -9.35
N PRO A 153 -0.05 2.46 -10.64
CA PRO A 153 -0.45 3.69 -11.30
C PRO A 153 -1.94 4.05 -11.07
N VAL A 154 -2.65 3.31 -10.20
CA VAL A 154 -4.11 3.47 -10.04
C VAL A 154 -4.44 4.44 -8.91
N TYR A 155 -3.70 4.37 -7.80
CA TYR A 155 -3.86 5.25 -6.63
C TYR A 155 -2.58 5.28 -5.81
N GLY A 156 -2.47 6.25 -4.92
CA GLY A 156 -1.40 6.31 -3.92
C GLY A 156 -1.17 7.73 -3.41
N ASP A 157 -0.21 7.88 -2.52
CA ASP A 157 0.21 9.19 -2.03
C ASP A 157 0.88 10.03 -3.13
N TRP A 158 1.37 9.40 -4.21
CA TRP A 158 1.84 10.13 -5.41
C TRP A 158 0.70 10.93 -6.06
N GLU A 159 -0.51 10.38 -6.08
CA GLU A 159 -1.71 11.05 -6.58
C GLU A 159 -2.13 12.15 -5.61
N LYS A 160 -2.12 11.86 -4.30
CA LYS A 160 -2.47 12.83 -3.25
C LYS A 160 -1.55 14.05 -3.23
N ALA A 161 -0.28 13.87 -3.58
CA ALA A 161 0.68 14.95 -3.66
C ALA A 161 0.28 16.01 -4.70
N LEU A 162 -0.42 15.62 -5.78
CA LEU A 162 -0.90 16.55 -6.82
C LEU A 162 -1.94 17.54 -6.31
N TYR A 163 -2.67 17.19 -5.25
CA TYR A 163 -3.67 18.04 -4.62
C TYR A 163 -3.34 18.34 -3.16
N HIS A 164 -2.04 18.38 -2.83
CA HIS A 164 -1.51 18.77 -1.51
C HIS A 164 -2.13 17.98 -0.34
N TYR A 165 -2.49 16.72 -0.59
CA TYR A 165 -3.15 15.84 0.38
C TYR A 165 -4.48 16.41 0.92
N ASN A 166 -5.10 17.34 0.20
CA ASN A 166 -6.41 17.87 0.53
C ASN A 166 -7.50 16.98 -0.06
N SER A 167 -7.93 15.98 0.73
CA SER A 167 -8.96 15.03 0.32
C SER A 167 -10.36 15.64 0.23
N THR A 168 -10.61 16.84 0.80
CA THR A 168 -11.93 17.48 0.81
C THR A 168 -12.22 18.26 -0.47
N LEU A 169 -11.25 18.41 -1.38
CA LEU A 169 -11.48 19.06 -2.66
C LEU A 169 -12.55 18.32 -3.49
N PRO A 170 -13.44 19.04 -4.20
CA PRO A 170 -14.35 18.45 -5.16
C PRO A 170 -13.61 17.65 -6.23
N THR A 171 -14.22 16.56 -6.71
CA THR A 171 -13.62 15.66 -7.72
C THR A 171 -13.15 16.42 -8.96
N ALA A 172 -13.95 17.35 -9.48
CA ALA A 172 -13.59 18.18 -10.63
C ALA A 172 -12.29 18.97 -10.38
N LYS A 173 -12.08 19.52 -9.18
CA LYS A 173 -10.86 20.25 -8.85
C LYS A 173 -9.64 19.34 -8.76
N LYS A 174 -9.80 18.13 -8.20
CA LYS A 174 -8.73 17.12 -8.18
C LYS A 174 -8.34 16.71 -9.60
N ILE A 175 -9.31 16.51 -10.48
CA ILE A 175 -9.08 16.20 -11.90
C ILE A 175 -8.32 17.35 -12.59
N GLN A 176 -8.75 18.60 -12.40
CA GLN A 176 -8.03 19.75 -12.96
C GLN A 176 -6.56 19.79 -12.53
N LEU A 177 -6.27 19.62 -11.23
CA LEU A 177 -4.89 19.60 -10.72
C LEU A 177 -4.05 18.46 -11.30
N LYS A 178 -4.67 17.32 -11.64
CA LYS A 178 -3.98 16.23 -12.35
C LYS A 178 -3.65 16.61 -13.79
N PHE A 179 -4.57 17.28 -14.50
CA PHE A 179 -4.32 17.79 -15.85
C PHE A 179 -3.23 18.86 -15.85
N ASP A 180 -3.27 19.81 -14.91
CA ASP A 180 -2.26 20.87 -14.77
C ASP A 180 -0.85 20.32 -14.50
N ALA A 181 -0.75 19.10 -13.94
CA ALA A 181 0.51 18.42 -13.66
C ALA A 181 1.09 17.67 -14.87
N LEU A 182 0.37 17.56 -15.98
CA LEU A 182 0.87 16.91 -17.19
C LEU A 182 1.98 17.77 -17.81
N GLN A 183 3.13 17.14 -18.07
CA GLN A 183 4.24 17.76 -18.81
C GLN A 183 4.06 17.41 -20.29
N ILE A 184 3.21 18.17 -20.97
CA ILE A 184 3.00 18.06 -22.41
C ILE A 184 4.00 19.04 -23.06
N GLU A 185 4.82 18.56 -24.00
CA GLU A 185 5.61 19.47 -24.84
C GLU A 185 4.64 20.44 -25.52
N LYS A 186 4.88 21.74 -25.38
CA LYS A 186 4.18 22.71 -26.21
C LYS A 186 4.76 22.53 -27.61
N GLU A 187 3.94 22.01 -28.53
CA GLU A 187 4.22 22.07 -29.97
C GLU A 187 4.58 23.49 -30.41
#